data_AF-A0A7V0Z870-F1
#
_entry.id   AF-A0A7V0Z870-F1
#
_cell.length_a   1.000
_cell.length_b   1.000
_cell.length_c   1.000
_cell.angle_alpha   90.00
_cell.angle_beta   90.00
_cell.angle_gamma   90.00
#
_symmetry.space_group_name_H-M   'P 1'
#
loop_
_entity.id
_entity.type
_entity.pdbx_description
1 polymer ?
#
loop_
_entity_poly.entity_id
_entity_poly.type
_entity_poly.pdbx_seq_one_letter_code
_entity_poly.pdbx_strand_id
1 'polypeptide(L)'
;LVGFLLGATVLRIIDRIFPHLHPDLAVAEGPKTSWQRSTLLVLAITIHNIPEGLAVGIAFGAAAGLTGAARTTQIGAAIALTIGIGLQNFPEGSAVSLPLRREGLSRARSFWYGQLSALVEPIAGVIGALLVMSMTAILPYALAFAAGAMIFVVAEELIPESQRKGNVDLATAGIIVGFAIMMTLDVAFG
;
A
#
# COMPACT_ATOMS: atom_id res chain seq x y z
N LEU A 1 -2.79 2.37 17.10
CA LEU A 1 -4.22 2.72 17.10
C LEU A 1 -4.48 4.13 16.56
N VAL A 2 -3.91 5.20 17.15
CA VAL A 2 -4.16 6.58 16.69
C VAL A 2 -3.83 6.79 15.21
N GLY A 3 -2.64 6.38 14.75
CA GLY A 3 -2.27 6.47 13.34
C GLY A 3 -3.24 5.72 12.42
N PHE A 4 -3.61 4.49 12.79
CA PHE A 4 -4.58 3.66 12.06
C PHE A 4 -5.94 4.33 11.90
N LEU A 5 -6.54 4.80 12.99
CA LEU A 5 -7.83 5.48 12.94
C LEU A 5 -7.74 6.78 12.12
N LEU A 6 -6.64 7.52 12.25
CA LEU A 6 -6.39 8.73 11.48
C LEU A 6 -6.29 8.44 9.98
N GLY A 7 -5.55 7.40 9.58
CA GLY A 7 -5.41 6.97 8.19
C GLY A 7 -6.76 6.61 7.55
N ALA A 8 -7.52 5.75 8.22
CA ALA A 8 -8.87 5.38 7.76
C ALA A 8 -9.81 6.60 7.69
N THR A 9 -9.73 7.50 8.67
CA THR A 9 -10.57 8.71 8.70
C THR A 9 -10.20 9.70 7.61
N VAL A 10 -8.91 9.93 7.36
CA VAL A 10 -8.43 10.82 6.29
C VAL A 10 -8.88 10.29 4.94
N LEU A 11 -8.73 9.00 4.67
CA LEU A 11 -9.20 8.38 3.42
C LEU A 11 -10.73 8.46 3.29
N ARG A 12 -11.48 8.25 4.37
CA ARG A 12 -12.93 8.46 4.39
C ARG A 12 -13.33 9.91 4.10
N ILE A 13 -12.58 10.88 4.59
CA ILE A 13 -12.83 12.30 4.32
C ILE A 13 -12.50 12.61 2.85
N ILE A 14 -11.37 12.12 2.34
CA ILE A 14 -10.98 12.27 0.94
C ILE A 14 -12.05 11.64 0.04
N ASP A 15 -12.49 10.43 0.34
CA ASP A 15 -13.56 9.74 -0.40
C ASP A 15 -14.89 10.52 -0.38
N ARG A 16 -15.25 11.15 0.73
CA ARG A 16 -16.42 12.06 0.77
C ARG A 16 -16.25 13.34 -0.05
N ILE A 17 -15.03 13.82 -0.20
CA ILE A 17 -14.73 15.06 -0.94
C ILE A 17 -14.60 14.77 -2.45
N PHE A 18 -14.04 13.62 -2.81
CA PHE A 18 -13.83 13.16 -4.18
C PHE A 18 -14.88 12.08 -4.51
N PRO A 19 -15.91 12.39 -5.32
CA PRO A 19 -17.01 11.47 -5.58
C PRO A 19 -16.52 10.19 -6.23
N HIS A 20 -16.68 9.07 -5.54
CA HIS A 20 -16.68 7.76 -6.16
C HIS A 20 -18.11 7.35 -6.47
N LEU A 21 -18.36 7.00 -7.74
CA LEU A 21 -19.62 6.43 -8.18
C LEU A 21 -19.89 5.11 -7.44
N HIS A 22 -20.86 5.10 -6.52
CA HIS A 22 -21.58 3.88 -6.18
C HIS A 22 -22.58 3.60 -7.31
N PRO A 23 -22.50 2.44 -7.99
CA PRO A 23 -23.34 2.14 -9.14
C PRO A 23 -24.84 1.97 -8.83
N ASP A 24 -25.24 1.87 -7.55
CA ASP A 24 -26.61 1.55 -7.14
C ASP A 24 -27.47 2.74 -6.67
N LEU A 25 -26.97 3.98 -6.69
CA LEU A 25 -27.76 5.16 -6.34
C LEU A 25 -27.59 6.25 -7.40
N ALA A 26 -28.70 6.61 -8.06
CA ALA A 26 -28.80 7.51 -9.20
C ALA A 26 -28.47 9.00 -8.91
N VAL A 27 -27.79 9.30 -7.80
CA VAL A 27 -27.45 10.67 -7.41
C VAL A 27 -26.00 10.70 -6.94
N ALA A 28 -25.13 11.33 -7.73
CA ALA A 28 -23.77 11.63 -7.29
C ALA A 28 -23.83 12.67 -6.15
N GLU A 29 -23.44 12.28 -4.94
CA GLU A 29 -23.18 13.25 -3.87
C GLU A 29 -21.76 13.81 -3.99
N GLY A 30 -21.62 15.13 -3.84
CA GLY A 30 -20.33 15.83 -3.87
C GLY A 30 -20.03 16.61 -5.16
N PRO A 31 -18.94 17.42 -5.18
CA PRO A 31 -18.53 18.17 -6.36
C PRO A 31 -18.10 17.20 -7.48
N LYS A 32 -18.63 17.34 -8.70
CA LYS A 32 -18.28 16.47 -9.84
C LYS A 32 -16.76 16.46 -10.08
N THR A 33 -16.08 15.32 -9.88
CA THR A 33 -14.69 15.15 -10.29
C THR A 33 -14.60 14.25 -11.51
N SER A 34 -13.61 14.50 -12.36
CA SER A 34 -13.35 13.77 -13.60
C SER A 34 -12.42 12.56 -13.42
N TRP A 35 -12.12 12.16 -12.18
CA TRP A 35 -11.07 11.20 -11.89
C TRP A 35 -11.64 9.77 -11.92
N GLN A 36 -11.01 8.89 -12.70
CA GLN A 36 -11.44 7.49 -12.83
C GLN A 36 -11.05 6.72 -11.56
N ARG A 37 -11.84 5.71 -11.15
CA ARG A 37 -11.58 4.83 -9.99
C ARG A 37 -10.13 4.30 -9.97
N SER A 38 -9.58 3.95 -11.13
CA SER A 38 -8.18 3.53 -11.26
C SER A 38 -7.17 4.57 -10.78
N THR A 39 -7.46 5.86 -10.94
CA THR A 39 -6.55 6.93 -10.52
C THR A 39 -6.52 7.05 -9.00
N LEU A 40 -7.65 6.85 -8.35
CA LEU A 40 -7.78 6.91 -6.89
C LEU A 40 -7.12 5.68 -6.26
N LEU A 41 -7.28 4.50 -6.88
CA LEU A 41 -6.54 3.29 -6.51
C LEU A 41 -5.01 3.45 -6.68
N VAL A 42 -4.55 4.00 -7.81
CA VAL A 42 -3.13 4.28 -8.04
C VAL A 42 -2.58 5.23 -6.97
N LEU A 43 -3.32 6.30 -6.65
CA LEU A 43 -2.91 7.26 -5.63
C LEU A 43 -2.86 6.64 -4.23
N ALA A 44 -3.87 5.86 -3.86
CA ALA A 44 -3.92 5.19 -2.57
C ALA A 44 -2.71 4.24 -2.37
N ILE A 45 -2.43 3.40 -3.37
CA ILE A 45 -1.28 2.49 -3.35
C ILE A 45 0.03 3.28 -3.32
N THR A 46 0.15 4.34 -4.13
CA THR A 46 1.35 5.21 -4.11
C THR A 46 1.58 5.83 -2.72
N ILE A 47 0.53 6.25 -2.01
CA ILE A 47 0.67 6.80 -0.66
C ILE A 47 1.07 5.71 0.35
N HIS A 48 0.58 4.47 0.18
CA HIS A 48 0.94 3.33 1.04
C HIS A 48 2.42 2.95 0.94
N ASN A 49 2.97 3.06 -0.26
CA ASN A 49 4.37 2.75 -0.57
C ASN A 49 5.38 3.69 0.14
N ILE A 50 4.95 4.89 0.58
CA ILE A 50 5.84 5.84 1.27
C ILE A 50 6.27 5.28 2.64
N PRO A 51 5.36 4.90 3.56
CA PRO A 51 5.71 4.23 4.82
C PRO A 51 6.57 2.98 4.67
N GLU A 52 6.36 2.16 3.63
CA GLU A 52 7.18 0.97 3.36
C GLU A 52 8.62 1.33 3.00
N GLY A 53 8.79 2.27 2.07
CA GLY A 53 10.11 2.79 1.73
C GLY A 53 10.81 3.37 2.95
N LEU A 54 10.12 4.18 3.77
CA LEU A 54 10.67 4.70 5.03
C LEU A 54 11.11 3.57 5.97
N ALA A 55 10.32 2.51 6.12
CA ALA A 55 10.64 1.37 6.98
C ALA A 55 11.92 0.65 6.53
N VAL A 56 12.08 0.39 5.22
CA VAL A 56 13.32 -0.17 4.65
C VAL A 56 14.51 0.74 4.95
N GLY A 57 14.36 2.04 4.67
CA GLY A 57 15.39 3.05 4.92
C GLY A 57 15.83 3.11 6.37
N ILE A 58 14.87 3.11 7.29
CA ILE A 58 15.12 3.19 8.73
C ILE A 58 15.77 1.93 9.26
N ALA A 59 15.34 0.76 8.79
CA ALA A 59 15.92 -0.52 9.18
C ALA A 59 17.42 -0.60 8.83
N PHE A 60 17.81 -0.16 7.63
CA PHE A 60 19.22 -0.07 7.23
C PHE A 60 19.96 1.07 7.92
N GLY A 61 19.34 2.25 8.05
CA GLY A 61 19.94 3.41 8.70
C GLY A 61 20.27 3.15 10.18
N ALA A 62 19.45 2.37 10.88
CA ALA A 62 19.70 1.97 12.27
C ALA A 62 20.99 1.16 12.44
N ALA A 63 21.42 0.42 11.41
CA ALA A 63 22.68 -0.32 11.44
C ALA A 63 23.92 0.59 11.36
N ALA A 64 23.78 1.86 10.97
CA ALA A 64 24.90 2.79 10.86
C ALA A 64 25.55 3.08 12.22
N GLY A 65 24.76 3.14 13.30
CA GLY A 65 25.23 3.41 14.67
C GLY A 65 25.68 2.18 15.46
N LEU A 66 25.58 0.97 14.87
CA LEU A 66 25.88 -0.29 15.54
C LEU A 66 27.23 -0.86 15.09
N THR A 67 27.85 -1.67 15.94
CA THR A 67 29.11 -2.37 15.65
C THR A 67 29.04 -3.85 16.04
N GLY A 68 29.94 -4.67 15.49
CA GLY A 68 30.05 -6.10 15.80
C GLY A 68 28.77 -6.89 15.51
N ALA A 69 28.47 -7.86 16.38
CA ALA A 69 27.32 -8.75 16.22
C ALA A 69 25.98 -8.00 16.12
N ALA A 70 25.80 -6.90 16.86
CA ALA A 70 24.57 -6.11 16.83
C ALA A 70 24.30 -5.50 15.44
N ARG A 71 25.36 -5.06 14.75
CA ARG A 71 25.24 -4.55 13.37
C ARG A 71 24.83 -5.66 12.40
N THR A 72 25.44 -6.83 12.52
CA THR A 72 25.13 -7.98 11.65
C THR A 72 23.67 -8.41 11.82
N THR A 73 23.18 -8.50 13.06
CA THR A 73 21.77 -8.82 13.34
C THR A 73 20.83 -7.76 12.75
N GLN A 74 21.12 -6.46 12.93
CA GLN A 74 20.27 -5.39 12.40
C GLN A 74 20.22 -5.39 10.87
N ILE A 75 21.36 -5.61 10.19
CA ILE A 75 21.39 -5.72 8.72
C ILE A 75 20.60 -6.95 8.27
N GLY A 76 20.73 -8.08 8.97
CA GLY A 76 19.93 -9.28 8.68
C GLY A 76 18.42 -9.02 8.76
N ALA A 77 17.97 -8.35 9.83
CA ALA A 77 16.57 -7.96 9.98
C ALA A 77 16.11 -6.98 8.89
N ALA A 78 16.94 -5.99 8.53
CA ALA A 78 16.63 -5.05 7.46
C ALA A 78 16.50 -5.74 6.08
N ILE A 79 17.36 -6.72 5.80
CA ILE A 79 17.28 -7.54 4.57
C ILE A 79 15.99 -8.35 4.56
N ALA A 80 15.65 -9.01 5.68
CA ALA A 80 14.42 -9.80 5.78
C ALA A 80 13.18 -8.93 5.53
N LEU A 81 13.08 -7.77 6.20
CA LEU A 81 12.02 -6.79 5.98
C LEU A 81 11.94 -6.34 4.52
N THR A 82 13.08 -6.04 3.89
CA THR A 82 13.14 -5.59 2.49
C THR A 82 12.64 -6.66 1.53
N ILE A 83 12.96 -7.93 1.79
CA ILE A 83 12.46 -9.06 1.01
C ILE A 83 10.94 -9.20 1.21
N GLY A 84 10.45 -9.11 2.44
CA GLY A 84 9.02 -9.15 2.75
C GLY A 84 8.24 -8.09 1.97
N ILE A 85 8.67 -6.83 2.06
CA ILE A 85 8.10 -5.69 1.31
C ILE A 85 8.21 -5.93 -0.21
N GLY A 86 9.37 -6.34 -0.71
CA GLY A 86 9.54 -6.61 -2.14
C GLY A 86 8.58 -7.69 -2.68
N LEU A 87 8.26 -8.70 -1.88
CA LEU A 87 7.36 -9.78 -2.28
C LEU A 87 5.89 -9.33 -2.34
N GLN A 88 5.43 -8.49 -1.41
CA GLN A 88 4.05 -7.98 -1.42
C GLN A 88 3.81 -6.91 -2.49
N ASN A 89 4.85 -6.19 -2.92
CA ASN A 89 4.72 -5.14 -3.92
C ASN A 89 4.42 -5.71 -5.31
N PHE A 90 4.67 -7.00 -5.53
CA PHE A 90 4.27 -7.68 -6.75
C PHE A 90 2.73 -7.86 -6.88
N PRO A 91 2.02 -8.41 -5.88
CA PRO A 91 0.56 -8.32 -5.80
C PRO A 91 0.02 -6.89 -5.93
N GLU A 92 0.61 -5.90 -5.26
CA GLU A 92 0.13 -4.51 -5.30
C GLU A 92 0.30 -3.86 -6.67
N GLY A 93 1.46 -4.03 -7.31
CA GLY A 93 1.69 -3.56 -8.68
C GLY A 93 0.71 -4.20 -9.68
N SER A 94 0.30 -5.44 -9.42
CA SER A 94 -0.76 -6.11 -10.18
C SER A 94 -2.15 -5.51 -9.92
N ALA A 95 -2.43 -5.13 -8.67
CA ALA A 95 -3.65 -4.44 -8.27
C ALA A 95 -3.79 -3.05 -8.94
N VAL A 96 -2.68 -2.38 -9.26
CA VAL A 96 -2.67 -1.16 -10.10
C VAL A 96 -2.79 -1.47 -11.59
N SER A 97 -2.00 -2.43 -12.08
CA SER A 97 -1.86 -2.69 -13.52
C SER A 97 -3.13 -3.28 -14.15
N LEU A 98 -3.83 -4.17 -13.45
CA LEU A 98 -4.99 -4.88 -14.01
C LEU A 98 -6.22 -3.99 -14.23
N PRO A 99 -6.60 -3.08 -13.31
CA PRO A 99 -7.66 -2.11 -13.55
C PRO A 99 -7.37 -1.17 -14.72
N LEU A 100 -6.15 -0.61 -14.79
CA LEU A 100 -5.72 0.25 -15.89
C LEU A 100 -5.82 -0.46 -17.26
N ARG A 101 -5.46 -1.74 -17.29
CA ARG A 101 -5.63 -2.57 -18.50
C ARG A 101 -7.09 -2.76 -18.88
N ARG A 102 -7.99 -2.93 -17.90
CA ARG A 102 -9.44 -3.07 -18.13
C ARG A 102 -10.08 -1.77 -18.62
N GLU A 103 -9.51 -0.63 -18.26
CA GLU A 103 -9.94 0.70 -18.73
C GLU A 103 -9.39 1.06 -20.12
N GLY A 104 -8.63 0.15 -20.75
CA GLY A 104 -8.22 0.26 -22.15
C GLY A 104 -6.77 0.65 -22.38
N LEU A 105 -5.95 0.81 -21.33
CA LEU A 105 -4.52 1.05 -21.51
C LEU A 105 -3.82 -0.17 -22.14
N SER A 106 -2.73 0.09 -22.87
CA SER A 106 -1.91 -0.98 -23.44
C SER A 106 -1.24 -1.80 -22.33
N ARG A 107 -0.88 -3.07 -22.62
CA ARG A 107 -0.21 -3.96 -21.65
C ARG A 107 1.04 -3.31 -21.06
N ALA A 108 1.86 -2.73 -21.94
CA ALA A 108 3.10 -2.04 -21.55
C ALA A 108 2.83 -0.82 -20.66
N ARG A 109 1.87 0.04 -21.02
CA ARG A 109 1.55 1.22 -20.20
C ARG A 109 0.99 0.84 -18.83
N SER A 110 0.11 -0.17 -18.79
CA SER A 110 -0.48 -0.64 -17.53
C SER A 110 0.59 -1.19 -16.59
N PHE A 111 1.51 -2.01 -17.12
CA PHE A 111 2.67 -2.51 -16.39
C PHE A 111 3.57 -1.38 -15.88
N TRP A 112 3.88 -0.40 -16.74
CA TRP A 112 4.70 0.74 -16.33
C TRP A 112 4.05 1.56 -15.22
N TYR A 113 2.75 1.85 -15.29
CA TYR A 113 2.07 2.56 -14.22
C TYR A 113 2.06 1.80 -12.90
N GLY A 114 1.93 0.46 -12.92
CA GLY A 114 2.07 -0.36 -11.72
C GLY A 114 3.47 -0.32 -11.11
N GLN A 115 4.52 -0.22 -11.93
CA GLN A 115 5.88 -0.01 -11.42
C GLN A 115 6.11 1.42 -10.92
N LEU A 116 5.55 2.41 -11.63
CA LEU A 116 5.71 3.82 -11.28
C LEU A 116 5.03 4.18 -9.94
N SER A 117 3.97 3.47 -9.54
CA SER A 117 3.36 3.68 -8.22
C SER A 117 4.29 3.29 -7.06
N ALA A 118 5.25 2.40 -7.29
CA ALA A 118 6.25 1.97 -6.29
C ALA A 118 7.52 2.85 -6.27
N LEU A 119 7.67 3.79 -7.21
CA LEU A 119 8.88 4.60 -7.36
C LEU A 119 9.11 5.59 -6.20
N VAL A 120 8.11 5.77 -5.35
CA VAL A 120 8.23 6.53 -4.11
C VAL A 120 9.01 5.77 -3.03
N GLU A 121 9.08 4.44 -3.06
CA GLU A 121 9.75 3.63 -2.03
C GLU A 121 11.26 3.88 -1.98
N PRO A 122 12.01 3.90 -3.10
CA PRO A 122 13.46 4.17 -3.03
C PRO A 122 13.75 5.58 -2.52
N ILE A 123 12.92 6.55 -2.89
CA ILE A 123 13.05 7.95 -2.44
C ILE A 123 12.80 8.02 -0.93
N ALA A 124 11.69 7.44 -0.48
CA ALA A 124 11.34 7.34 0.93
C ALA A 124 12.39 6.55 1.73
N GLY A 125 12.98 5.50 1.17
CA GLY A 125 14.04 4.72 1.80
C GLY A 125 15.33 5.52 2.00
N VAL A 126 15.74 6.32 1.03
CA VAL A 126 16.88 7.24 1.21
C VAL A 126 16.57 8.25 2.32
N ILE A 127 15.37 8.84 2.31
CA ILE A 127 14.94 9.80 3.36
C ILE A 127 14.95 9.12 4.74
N GLY A 128 14.39 7.91 4.84
CA GLY A 128 14.33 7.13 6.08
C GLY A 128 15.72 6.80 6.63
N ALA A 129 16.66 6.43 5.75
CA ALA A 129 18.05 6.15 6.13
C ALA A 129 18.78 7.41 6.64
N LEU A 130 18.59 8.55 5.97
CA LEU A 130 19.23 9.83 6.35
C LEU A 130 18.66 10.41 7.65
N LEU A 131 17.35 10.26 7.87
CA LEU A 131 16.63 10.91 8.96
C LEU A 131 16.30 9.95 10.11
N VAL A 132 17.02 8.83 10.23
CA VAL A 132 16.69 7.71 11.13
C VAL A 132 16.41 8.15 12.56
N MET A 133 17.21 9.08 13.08
CA MET A 133 17.08 9.57 14.47
C MET A 133 15.78 10.32 14.71
N SER A 134 15.25 11.00 13.69
CA SER A 134 13.98 11.73 13.76
C SER A 134 12.78 10.87 13.34
N MET A 135 12.99 9.93 12.42
CA MET A 135 11.91 9.13 11.84
C MET A 135 11.49 7.96 12.74
N THR A 136 12.37 7.42 13.60
CA THR A 136 12.01 6.29 14.48
C THR A 136 10.84 6.58 15.42
N ALA A 137 10.67 7.83 15.87
CA ALA A 137 9.53 8.22 16.71
C ALA A 137 8.21 8.34 15.92
N ILE A 138 8.29 8.69 14.63
CA ILE A 138 7.13 8.95 13.77
C ILE A 138 6.70 7.69 13.01
N LEU A 139 7.66 6.81 12.70
CA LEU A 139 7.47 5.62 11.87
C LEU A 139 6.31 4.73 12.33
N PRO A 140 6.11 4.42 13.64
CA PRO A 140 4.98 3.60 14.06
C PRO A 140 3.63 4.24 13.75
N TYR A 141 3.55 5.58 13.80
CA TYR A 141 2.35 6.32 13.46
C TYR A 141 2.13 6.36 11.94
N ALA A 142 3.20 6.53 11.16
CA ALA A 142 3.15 6.53 9.71
C ALA A 142 2.74 5.15 9.15
N LEU A 143 3.32 4.06 9.65
CA LEU A 143 2.95 2.68 9.30
C LEU A 143 1.50 2.38 9.70
N ALA A 144 1.11 2.75 10.92
CA ALA A 144 -0.27 2.57 11.36
C ALA A 144 -1.24 3.38 10.48
N PHE A 145 -0.90 4.60 10.11
CA PHE A 145 -1.68 5.43 9.18
C PHE A 145 -1.82 4.76 7.81
N ALA A 146 -0.74 4.24 7.24
CA ALA A 146 -0.75 3.49 5.99
C ALA A 146 -1.69 2.28 6.06
N ALA A 147 -1.60 1.50 7.14
CA ALA A 147 -2.45 0.34 7.36
C ALA A 147 -3.93 0.72 7.47
N GLY A 148 -4.25 1.80 8.19
CA GLY A 148 -5.62 2.30 8.30
C GLY A 148 -6.19 2.78 6.96
N ALA A 149 -5.39 3.48 6.17
CA ALA A 149 -5.75 3.90 4.82
C ALA A 149 -6.03 2.69 3.91
N MET A 150 -5.18 1.65 3.93
CA MET A 150 -5.39 0.47 3.09
C MET A 150 -6.55 -0.39 3.51
N ILE A 151 -6.84 -0.53 4.81
CA ILE A 151 -8.05 -1.21 5.26
C ILE A 151 -9.31 -0.51 4.73
N PHE A 152 -9.34 0.83 4.72
CA PHE A 152 -10.43 1.58 4.12
C PHE A 152 -10.59 1.26 2.62
N VAL A 153 -9.50 1.34 1.84
CA VAL A 153 -9.51 1.07 0.39
C VAL A 153 -9.91 -0.37 0.08
N VAL A 154 -9.38 -1.34 0.83
CA VAL A 154 -9.73 -2.76 0.67
C VAL A 154 -11.22 -2.97 0.90
N ALA A 155 -11.77 -2.39 1.96
CA ALA A 155 -13.16 -2.57 2.36
C ALA A 155 -14.16 -1.87 1.43
N GLU A 156 -13.91 -0.61 1.06
CA GLU A 156 -14.81 0.20 0.21
C GLU A 156 -14.68 -0.16 -1.28
N GLU A 157 -13.47 -0.46 -1.75
CA GLU A 157 -13.22 -0.60 -3.19
C GLU A 157 -12.91 -2.04 -3.60
N LEU A 158 -11.85 -2.63 -3.06
CA LEU A 158 -11.30 -3.88 -3.62
C LEU A 158 -12.24 -5.08 -3.40
N ILE A 159 -12.82 -5.21 -2.20
CA ILE A 159 -13.76 -6.30 -1.90
C ILE A 159 -15.02 -6.18 -2.79
N PRO A 160 -15.76 -5.05 -2.81
CA PRO A 160 -16.94 -4.92 -3.69
C PRO A 160 -16.61 -5.08 -5.18
N GLU A 161 -15.49 -4.52 -5.64
CA GLU A 161 -15.05 -4.63 -7.04
C GLU A 161 -14.77 -6.08 -7.44
N SER A 162 -14.15 -6.87 -6.57
CA SER A 162 -13.86 -8.29 -6.82
C SER A 162 -15.14 -9.12 -6.99
N GLN A 163 -16.22 -8.72 -6.32
CA GLN A 163 -17.50 -9.42 -6.30
C GLN A 163 -18.46 -8.97 -7.41
N ARG A 164 -18.22 -7.83 -8.07
CA ARG A 164 -19.12 -7.18 -9.03
C ARG A 164 -19.61 -8.06 -10.18
N LYS A 165 -18.83 -9.07 -10.59
CA LYS A 165 -19.18 -9.98 -11.70
C LYS A 165 -19.89 -11.28 -11.26
N GLY A 166 -20.40 -11.34 -10.02
CA GLY A 166 -21.09 -12.51 -9.48
C GLY A 166 -20.15 -13.63 -9.01
N ASN A 167 -18.84 -13.39 -8.95
CA ASN A 167 -17.82 -14.37 -8.56
C ASN A 167 -17.54 -14.34 -7.05
N VAL A 168 -18.57 -14.26 -6.21
CA VAL A 168 -18.42 -14.03 -4.76
C VAL A 168 -17.57 -15.10 -4.08
N ASP A 169 -17.80 -16.38 -4.39
CA ASP A 169 -17.06 -17.49 -3.79
C ASP A 169 -15.58 -17.48 -4.20
N LEU A 170 -15.30 -17.24 -5.49
CA LEU A 170 -13.94 -17.17 -6.01
C LEU A 170 -13.19 -15.94 -5.46
N ALA A 171 -13.88 -14.80 -5.36
CA ALA A 171 -13.33 -13.58 -4.75
C ALA A 171 -12.98 -13.81 -3.27
N THR A 172 -13.87 -14.46 -2.53
CA THR A 172 -13.64 -14.80 -1.12
C THR A 172 -12.47 -15.78 -0.96
N ALA A 173 -12.40 -16.82 -1.80
CA ALA A 173 -11.27 -17.74 -1.81
C ALA A 173 -9.95 -17.00 -2.15
N GLY A 174 -9.98 -16.08 -3.11
CA GLY A 174 -8.84 -15.23 -3.46
C GLY A 174 -8.37 -14.36 -2.29
N ILE A 175 -9.29 -13.76 -1.54
CA ILE A 175 -8.97 -12.99 -0.32
C ILE A 175 -8.31 -13.89 0.73
N ILE A 176 -8.89 -15.07 1.00
CA ILE A 176 -8.34 -16.01 2.00
C ILE A 176 -6.93 -16.47 1.59
N VAL A 177 -6.73 -16.86 0.33
CA VAL A 177 -5.43 -17.31 -0.17
C VAL A 177 -4.42 -16.17 -0.14
N GLY A 178 -4.80 -14.97 -0.62
CA GLY A 178 -3.93 -13.79 -0.59
C GLY A 178 -3.52 -13.40 0.84
N PHE A 179 -4.48 -13.39 1.76
CA PHE A 179 -4.22 -13.14 3.18
C PHE A 179 -3.30 -14.21 3.79
N ALA A 180 -3.55 -15.49 3.52
CA ALA A 180 -2.71 -16.58 4.02
C ALA A 180 -1.28 -16.51 3.48
N ILE A 181 -1.10 -16.19 2.20
CA ILE A 181 0.23 -15.97 1.60
C ILE A 181 0.90 -14.80 2.30
N MET A 182 0.24 -13.66 2.43
CA MET A 182 0.80 -12.48 3.09
C MET A 182 1.18 -12.73 4.55
N MET A 183 0.33 -13.41 5.32
CA MET A 183 0.65 -13.78 6.70
C MET A 183 1.80 -14.77 6.80
N THR A 184 1.93 -15.69 5.84
CA THR A 184 3.08 -16.60 5.79
C THR A 184 4.36 -15.84 5.47
N LEU A 185 4.31 -14.88 4.55
CA LEU A 185 5.45 -14.02 4.21
C LEU A 185 5.85 -13.13 5.38
N ASP A 186 4.88 -12.54 6.09
CA ASP A 186 5.10 -11.75 7.30
C ASP A 186 5.83 -12.58 8.36
N VAL A 187 5.31 -13.77 8.72
CA VAL A 187 5.97 -14.64 9.73
C VAL A 187 7.32 -15.19 9.26
N ALA A 188 7.52 -15.38 7.95
CA ALA A 188 8.76 -15.93 7.41
C ALA A 188 9.88 -14.89 7.28
N PHE A 189 9.54 -13.63 7.01
CA PHE A 189 10.48 -12.54 6.73
C PHE A 189 10.40 -11.38 7.75
N GLY A 190 9.54 -11.50 8.77
CA GLY A 190 9.35 -10.59 9.90
C GLY A 190 9.33 -11.34 11.22
#